data_AF-A0A2V7UX05-F1
#
_entry.id   AF-A0A2V7UX05-F1
#
_cell.length_a   1.000
_cell.length_b   1.000
_cell.length_c   1.000
_cell.angle_alpha   90.00
_cell.angle_beta   90.00
_cell.angle_gamma   90.00
#
_symmetry.space_group_name_H-M   'P 1'
#
loop_
_entity.id
_entity.type
_entity.pdbx_description
1 polymer ?
#
loop_
_entity_poly.entity_id
_entity_poly.type
_entity_poly.pdbx_seq_one_letter_code
_entity_poly.pdbx_strand_id
1 'polypeptide(L)'
;MSNLVPTAAPEPCVSEPTAAPTLEALPGRLTDLGGLPIRRLLPRSRRRLVGPWCFLDSYGPLTFSAGKPMDVAPHPHIGLQTVSWLLEGELVHHDSLGLTGPAGPGVLNLMTAGRGIAHSEETPARNAGHLRGLQLWVALPGASRETSPAFAQHRALPIVPLEGGRATLLLGDLGGVRAPGRAFSPMVGADVSGEPDRRLVLPLD
;
A
#
# COMPACT_ATOMS: atom_id res chain seq x y z
N MET A 1 1.35 -4.60 -20.64
CA MET A 1 0.01 -3.97 -20.62
C MET A 1 0.16 -2.54 -21.08
N SER A 2 -0.04 -2.27 -22.37
CA SER A 2 -0.01 -0.90 -22.91
C SER A 2 -1.45 -0.42 -23.03
N ASN A 3 -1.80 0.65 -22.32
CA ASN A 3 -3.08 1.32 -22.53
C ASN A 3 -3.02 1.99 -23.90
N LEU A 4 -3.74 1.44 -24.89
CA LEU A 4 -3.80 1.96 -26.26
C LEU A 4 -4.66 3.23 -26.40
N VAL A 5 -5.11 3.82 -25.29
CA VAL A 5 -5.91 5.04 -25.29
C VAL A 5 -4.96 6.23 -25.28
N PRO A 6 -4.84 7.00 -26.38
CA PRO A 6 -3.83 8.06 -26.53
C PRO A 6 -4.01 9.22 -25.52
N THR A 7 -5.25 9.43 -25.09
CA THR A 7 -5.67 10.44 -24.11
C THR A 7 -6.90 9.92 -23.38
N ALA A 8 -6.71 9.41 -22.16
CA ALA A 8 -7.83 9.21 -21.25
C ALA A 8 -8.05 10.53 -20.50
N ALA A 9 -9.28 11.05 -20.53
CA ALA A 9 -9.65 12.15 -19.64
C ALA A 9 -9.47 11.68 -18.19
N PRO A 10 -8.88 12.49 -17.30
CA PRO A 10 -8.77 12.14 -15.89
C PRO A 10 -10.18 11.98 -15.32
N GLU A 11 -10.47 10.82 -14.73
CA GLU A 11 -11.70 10.63 -13.96
C GLU A 11 -11.53 11.35 -12.61
N PRO A 12 -12.43 12.29 -12.27
CA PRO A 12 -12.38 12.91 -10.95
C PRO A 12 -12.72 11.85 -9.90
N CYS A 13 -11.85 11.69 -8.90
CA CYS A 13 -12.13 10.88 -7.73
C CYS A 13 -13.04 11.68 -6.80
N VAL A 14 -14.35 11.68 -7.08
CA VAL A 14 -15.36 12.34 -6.26
C VAL A 14 -15.93 11.31 -5.29
N SER A 15 -15.91 11.61 -3.99
CA SER A 15 -16.75 10.89 -3.04
C SER A 15 -18.20 11.33 -3.26
N GLU A 16 -19.09 10.40 -3.57
CA GLU A 16 -20.52 10.72 -3.49
C GLU A 16 -20.91 10.83 -2.02
N PRO A 17 -21.54 11.94 -1.59
CA PRO A 17 -22.04 12.06 -0.23
C PRO A 17 -23.16 11.03 -0.04
N THR A 18 -22.87 9.97 0.72
CA THR A 18 -23.91 9.02 1.15
C THR A 18 -24.55 9.55 2.43
N ALA A 19 -25.89 9.50 2.52
CA ALA A 19 -26.61 9.91 3.72
C ALA A 19 -26.31 9.01 4.94
N ALA A 20 -25.72 7.83 4.71
CA ALA A 20 -25.31 6.86 5.72
C ALA A 20 -24.10 6.05 5.23
N PRO A 21 -23.24 5.54 6.13
CA PRO A 21 -22.14 4.64 5.76
C PRO A 21 -22.70 3.37 5.08
N THR A 22 -22.12 3.01 3.93
CA THR A 22 -22.51 1.82 3.18
C THR A 22 -21.44 0.75 3.32
N LEU A 23 -21.85 -0.49 3.61
CA LEU A 23 -20.94 -1.64 3.65
C LEU A 23 -21.06 -2.42 2.34
N GLU A 24 -19.96 -2.53 1.61
CA GLU A 24 -19.84 -3.36 0.40
C GLU A 24 -18.73 -4.40 0.62
N ALA A 25 -19.07 -5.68 0.51
CA ALA A 25 -18.09 -6.76 0.58
C ALA A 25 -17.76 -7.24 -0.85
N LEU A 26 -16.50 -7.07 -1.25
CA LEU A 26 -16.00 -7.51 -2.55
C LEU A 26 -14.96 -8.62 -2.35
N PRO A 27 -15.16 -9.83 -2.91
CA PRO A 27 -14.18 -10.91 -2.77
C PRO A 27 -12.91 -10.57 -3.54
N GLY A 28 -11.74 -10.84 -2.97
CA GLY A 28 -10.46 -10.69 -3.66
C GLY A 28 -10.27 -11.69 -4.81
N ARG A 29 -9.57 -11.29 -5.87
CA ARG A 29 -9.23 -12.18 -6.99
C ARG A 29 -7.86 -12.80 -6.75
N LEU A 30 -7.77 -14.13 -6.79
CA LEU A 30 -6.47 -14.82 -6.78
C LEU A 30 -5.75 -14.59 -8.11
N THR A 31 -4.47 -14.28 -8.04
CA THR A 31 -3.57 -14.13 -9.20
C THR A 31 -2.15 -14.45 -8.77
N ASP A 32 -1.27 -14.59 -9.75
CA ASP A 32 0.14 -14.88 -9.53
C ASP A 32 1.00 -13.63 -9.75
N LEU A 33 1.99 -13.42 -8.89
CA LEU A 33 3.03 -12.41 -8.99
C LEU A 33 4.38 -13.13 -9.13
N GLY A 34 4.73 -13.55 -10.35
CA GLY A 34 6.04 -14.14 -10.62
C GLY A 34 6.31 -15.44 -9.84
N GLY A 35 5.27 -16.26 -9.61
CA GLY A 35 5.32 -17.48 -8.81
C GLY A 35 4.82 -17.33 -7.37
N LEU A 36 4.53 -16.10 -6.91
CA LEU A 36 3.89 -15.83 -5.62
C LEU A 36 2.37 -15.74 -5.79
N PRO A 37 1.59 -16.65 -5.16
CA PRO A 37 0.14 -16.50 -5.11
C PRO A 37 -0.24 -15.28 -4.27
N ILE A 38 -1.00 -14.37 -4.87
CA ILE A 38 -1.51 -13.17 -4.20
C ILE A 38 -3.02 -13.04 -4.36
N ARG A 39 -3.61 -12.22 -3.49
CA ARG A 39 -5.02 -11.81 -3.56
C ARG A 39 -5.12 -10.33 -3.90
N ARG A 40 -5.60 -10.03 -5.10
CA ARG A 40 -5.88 -8.66 -5.57
C ARG A 40 -7.25 -8.18 -5.10
N LEU A 41 -7.24 -7.12 -4.29
CA LEU A 41 -8.42 -6.47 -3.71
C LEU A 41 -8.79 -5.20 -4.49
N LEU A 42 -7.81 -4.43 -4.97
CA LEU A 42 -7.99 -3.29 -5.89
C LEU A 42 -6.97 -3.35 -7.03
N PRO A 43 -7.32 -2.89 -8.25
CA PRO A 43 -8.65 -2.43 -8.69
C PRO A 43 -9.58 -3.60 -9.06
N ARG A 44 -10.90 -3.35 -9.05
CA ARG A 44 -11.95 -4.26 -9.52
C ARG A 44 -12.96 -3.53 -10.40
N SER A 45 -13.76 -4.28 -11.16
CA SER A 45 -14.75 -3.73 -12.09
C SER A 45 -15.73 -2.76 -11.43
N ARG A 46 -16.20 -3.07 -10.20
CA ARG A 46 -17.15 -2.25 -9.42
C ARG A 46 -16.48 -1.21 -8.51
N ARG A 47 -15.17 -1.33 -8.26
CA ARG A 47 -14.41 -0.45 -7.37
C ARG A 47 -12.97 -0.35 -7.82
N ARG A 48 -12.65 0.73 -8.53
CA ARG A 48 -11.29 0.99 -9.02
C ARG A 48 -10.42 1.71 -7.99
N LEU A 49 -11.06 2.59 -7.20
CA LEU A 49 -10.42 3.47 -6.23
C LEU A 49 -11.17 3.42 -4.89
N VAL A 50 -10.45 3.70 -3.80
CA VAL A 50 -11.00 4.10 -2.49
C VAL A 50 -10.26 5.36 -2.06
N GLY A 51 -10.86 6.54 -2.24
CA GLY A 51 -10.10 7.78 -2.21
C GLY A 51 -8.93 7.71 -3.21
N PRO A 52 -7.71 8.10 -2.86
CA PRO A 52 -6.56 7.99 -3.76
C PRO A 52 -5.96 6.58 -3.83
N TRP A 53 -6.42 5.60 -3.03
CA TRP A 53 -5.95 4.21 -3.12
C TRP A 53 -6.42 3.56 -4.41
N CYS A 54 -5.49 3.16 -5.28
CA CYS A 54 -5.80 2.64 -6.62
C CYS A 54 -5.38 1.18 -6.85
N PHE A 55 -4.67 0.59 -5.89
CA PHE A 55 -4.19 -0.78 -5.96
C PHE A 55 -4.03 -1.34 -4.55
N LEU A 56 -4.34 -2.62 -4.39
CA LEU A 56 -4.13 -3.36 -3.15
C LEU A 56 -4.01 -4.85 -3.47
N ASP A 57 -2.81 -5.38 -3.26
CA ASP A 57 -2.53 -6.81 -3.25
C ASP A 57 -2.18 -7.25 -1.83
N SER A 58 -2.71 -8.40 -1.43
CA SER A 58 -2.29 -9.12 -0.22
C SER A 58 -1.55 -10.38 -0.62
N TYR A 59 -0.38 -10.60 -0.02
CA TYR A 59 0.42 -11.81 -0.20
C TYR A 59 0.62 -12.53 1.14
N GLY A 60 0.76 -13.85 1.07
CA GLY A 60 0.79 -14.71 2.24
C GLY A 60 -0.58 -14.84 2.96
N PRO A 61 -0.61 -15.45 4.16
CA PRO A 61 0.53 -16.04 4.87
C PRO A 61 1.18 -17.17 4.07
N LEU A 62 2.51 -17.17 4.01
CA LEU A 62 3.31 -18.15 3.30
C LEU A 62 4.51 -18.57 4.17
N THR A 63 4.77 -19.87 4.24
CA THR A 63 5.99 -20.45 4.83
C THR A 63 6.80 -21.12 3.73
N PHE A 64 8.11 -20.92 3.73
CA PHE A 64 9.03 -21.44 2.72
C PHE A 64 10.39 -21.77 3.33
N SER A 65 11.08 -22.79 2.81
CA SER A 65 12.38 -23.24 3.30
C SER A 65 13.55 -22.86 2.40
N ALA A 66 13.27 -22.47 1.16
CA ALA A 66 14.25 -22.06 0.17
C ALA A 66 13.61 -21.14 -0.88
N GLY A 67 14.45 -20.43 -1.63
CA GLY A 67 14.02 -19.54 -2.71
C GLY A 67 13.71 -18.11 -2.25
N LYS A 68 13.16 -17.33 -3.20
CA LYS A 68 12.74 -15.94 -3.01
C LYS A 68 11.26 -15.82 -3.40
N PRO A 69 10.31 -16.05 -2.49
CA PRO A 69 8.89 -15.97 -2.86
C PRO A 69 8.51 -14.60 -3.42
N MET A 70 9.04 -13.52 -2.86
CA MET A 70 9.02 -12.22 -3.52
C MET A 70 10.28 -12.11 -4.38
N ASP A 71 10.13 -12.03 -5.70
CA ASP A 71 11.25 -11.85 -6.65
C ASP A 71 10.79 -11.02 -7.86
N VAL A 72 10.45 -9.76 -7.59
CA VAL A 72 9.93 -8.84 -8.60
C VAL A 72 11.10 -8.11 -9.24
N ALA A 73 11.44 -8.51 -10.45
CA ALA A 73 12.49 -7.90 -11.27
C ALA A 73 12.28 -6.38 -11.47
N PRO A 74 13.35 -5.63 -11.85
CA PRO A 74 13.25 -4.19 -12.10
C PRO A 74 12.11 -3.82 -13.04
N HIS A 75 11.20 -2.98 -12.57
CA HIS A 75 10.04 -2.51 -13.33
C HIS A 75 9.72 -1.03 -13.02
N PRO A 76 9.14 -0.28 -13.98
CA PRO A 76 8.88 1.15 -13.82
C PRO A 76 7.50 1.45 -13.22
N HIS A 77 7.39 2.59 -12.52
CA HIS A 77 6.15 3.26 -12.14
C HIS A 77 6.21 4.75 -12.47
N ILE A 78 5.03 5.37 -12.69
CA ILE A 78 4.84 6.82 -12.86
C ILE A 78 3.55 7.25 -12.15
N GLY A 79 3.46 8.52 -11.73
CA GLY A 79 2.22 9.16 -11.28
C GLY A 79 1.56 8.55 -10.03
N LEU A 80 2.30 7.78 -9.23
CA LEU A 80 1.79 7.11 -8.03
C LEU A 80 2.82 7.05 -6.91
N GLN A 81 2.37 6.66 -5.71
CA GLN A 81 3.22 6.14 -4.65
C GLN A 81 2.96 4.66 -4.44
N THR A 82 3.99 3.87 -4.13
CA THR A 82 3.83 2.50 -3.61
C THR A 82 4.05 2.50 -2.10
N VAL A 83 3.29 1.65 -1.41
CA VAL A 83 3.25 1.48 0.03
C VAL A 83 3.41 -0.02 0.31
N SER A 84 4.54 -0.40 0.88
CA SER A 84 4.81 -1.79 1.26
C SER A 84 4.70 -1.93 2.79
N TRP A 85 3.81 -2.80 3.26
CA TRP A 85 3.55 -3.04 4.68
C TRP A 85 3.52 -4.53 4.99
N LEU A 86 4.49 -5.02 5.77
CA LEU A 86 4.60 -6.43 6.12
C LEU A 86 3.97 -6.69 7.49
N LEU A 87 3.26 -7.80 7.58
CA LEU A 87 2.78 -8.37 8.84
C LEU A 87 3.76 -9.43 9.37
N GLU A 88 4.40 -10.18 8.47
CA GLU A 88 5.39 -11.22 8.78
C GLU A 88 6.47 -11.26 7.68
N GLY A 89 7.70 -11.62 8.05
CA GLY A 89 8.82 -11.78 7.12
C GLY A 89 9.53 -10.49 6.74
N GLU A 90 10.36 -10.57 5.70
CA GLU A 90 11.18 -9.46 5.23
C GLU A 90 11.16 -9.33 3.70
N LEU A 91 11.29 -8.09 3.21
CA LEU A 91 11.56 -7.76 1.82
C LEU A 91 12.67 -6.71 1.72
N VAL A 92 13.33 -6.64 0.56
CA VAL A 92 14.28 -5.59 0.24
C VAL A 92 13.83 -4.91 -1.04
N HIS A 93 13.65 -3.59 -0.95
CA HIS A 93 13.44 -2.72 -2.08
C HIS A 93 14.79 -2.21 -2.61
N HIS A 94 14.94 -2.13 -3.93
CA HIS A 94 16.04 -1.43 -4.61
C HIS A 94 15.46 -0.57 -5.73
N ASP A 95 15.97 0.66 -5.92
CA ASP A 95 15.49 1.53 -6.99
C ASP A 95 16.58 2.18 -7.84
N SER A 96 16.12 2.81 -8.94
CA SER A 96 16.94 3.54 -9.89
C SER A 96 17.56 4.83 -9.34
N LEU A 97 17.23 5.24 -8.12
CA LEU A 97 17.95 6.32 -7.43
C LEU A 97 19.15 5.79 -6.64
N GLY A 98 19.38 4.47 -6.66
CA GLY A 98 20.43 3.80 -5.90
C GLY A 98 20.06 3.57 -4.44
N LEU A 99 18.80 3.76 -4.06
CA LEU A 99 18.35 3.56 -2.69
C LEU A 99 17.96 2.09 -2.46
N THR A 100 18.22 1.62 -1.24
CA THR A 100 17.88 0.27 -0.79
C THR A 100 17.11 0.35 0.52
N GLY A 101 16.01 -0.39 0.62
CA GLY A 101 15.06 -0.29 1.72
C GLY A 101 14.61 -1.65 2.24
N PRO A 102 15.28 -2.24 3.25
CA PRO A 102 14.81 -3.47 3.88
C PRO A 102 13.58 -3.18 4.74
N ALA A 103 12.48 -3.90 4.53
CA ALA A 103 11.25 -3.79 5.28
C ALA A 103 10.84 -5.12 5.92
N GLY A 104 10.14 -5.00 7.04
CA GLY A 104 9.59 -6.08 7.85
C GLY A 104 8.47 -5.51 8.74
N PRO A 105 7.94 -6.28 9.69
CA PRO A 105 6.87 -5.80 10.57
C PRO A 105 7.22 -4.49 11.27
N GLY A 106 6.30 -3.52 11.22
CA GLY A 106 6.51 -2.19 11.81
C GLY A 106 7.31 -1.20 10.96
N VAL A 107 7.83 -1.62 9.79
CA VAL A 107 8.59 -0.76 8.88
C VAL A 107 7.77 -0.49 7.62
N LEU A 108 7.46 0.78 7.40
CA LEU A 108 6.79 1.24 6.18
C LEU A 108 7.82 1.68 5.14
N ASN A 109 7.78 1.07 3.95
CA ASN A 109 8.42 1.61 2.76
C ASN A 109 7.40 2.43 1.96
N LEU A 110 7.74 3.68 1.67
CA LEU A 110 6.95 4.59 0.85
C LEU A 110 7.80 5.10 -0.31
N MET A 111 7.51 4.62 -1.52
CA MET A 111 8.17 5.09 -2.74
C MET A 111 7.23 6.03 -3.49
N THR A 112 7.70 7.24 -3.81
CA THR A 112 7.00 8.17 -4.70
C THR A 112 7.61 8.04 -6.10
N ALA A 113 6.82 7.61 -7.07
CA ALA A 113 7.29 7.46 -8.45
C ALA A 113 7.34 8.81 -9.18
N GLY A 114 6.30 9.64 -9.03
CA GLY A 114 6.24 10.95 -9.70
C GLY A 114 6.44 10.83 -11.22
N ARG A 115 7.34 11.64 -11.79
CA ARG A 115 7.70 11.55 -13.22
C ARG A 115 8.32 10.21 -13.65
N GLY A 116 8.77 9.39 -12.70
CA GLY A 116 9.21 8.02 -12.97
C GLY A 116 10.29 7.51 -12.03
N ILE A 117 10.14 6.25 -11.62
CA ILE A 117 11.16 5.46 -10.92
C ILE A 117 11.06 4.01 -11.37
N ALA A 118 12.20 3.32 -11.51
CA ALA A 118 12.23 1.87 -11.65
C ALA A 118 12.71 1.23 -10.36
N HIS A 119 12.11 0.10 -9.98
CA HIS A 119 12.48 -0.60 -8.75
C HIS A 119 12.29 -2.10 -8.85
N SER A 120 12.92 -2.83 -7.93
CA SER A 120 12.73 -4.26 -7.69
C SER A 120 12.45 -4.50 -6.21
N GLU A 121 11.68 -5.55 -5.91
CA GLU A 121 11.40 -6.00 -4.55
C GLU A 121 11.69 -7.50 -4.47
N GLU A 122 12.53 -7.90 -3.52
CA GLU A 122 12.91 -9.30 -3.35
C GLU A 122 12.93 -9.74 -1.89
N THR A 123 12.73 -11.04 -1.66
CA THR A 123 13.00 -11.68 -0.36
C THR A 123 14.52 -11.69 -0.13
N PRO A 124 15.02 -11.20 1.03
CA PRO A 124 16.45 -11.17 1.31
C PRO A 124 17.06 -12.58 1.39
N ALA A 125 18.34 -12.69 1.05
CA ALA A 125 19.08 -13.95 1.13
C ALA A 125 19.11 -14.55 2.55
N ARG A 126 19.11 -13.70 3.58
CA ARG A 126 18.86 -14.09 4.98
C ARG A 126 17.45 -13.63 5.35
N ASN A 127 16.53 -14.57 5.51
CA ASN A 127 15.12 -14.31 5.83
C ASN A 127 14.62 -15.32 6.88
N ALA A 128 13.47 -15.02 7.46
CA ALA A 128 12.84 -15.86 8.49
C ALA A 128 12.05 -17.07 7.96
N GLY A 129 11.96 -17.28 6.64
CA GLY A 129 11.18 -18.38 6.03
C GLY A 129 9.66 -18.18 6.06
N HIS A 130 9.20 -16.96 6.36
CA HIS A 130 7.79 -16.58 6.35
C HIS A 130 7.59 -15.29 5.57
N LEU A 131 6.44 -15.11 4.94
CA LEU A 131 6.09 -13.89 4.22
C LEU A 131 4.58 -13.64 4.33
N ARG A 132 4.22 -12.45 4.81
CA ARG A 132 2.84 -11.96 4.80
C ARG A 132 2.83 -10.44 4.78
N GLY A 133 2.07 -9.85 3.88
CA GLY A 133 2.02 -8.41 3.78
C GLY A 133 1.07 -7.89 2.72
N LEU A 134 1.11 -6.58 2.56
CA LEU A 134 0.28 -5.79 1.66
C LEU A 134 1.17 -4.92 0.78
N GLN A 135 0.81 -4.85 -0.50
CA GLN A 135 1.31 -3.87 -1.46
C GLN A 135 0.15 -2.96 -1.87
N LEU A 136 0.25 -1.67 -1.59
CA LEU A 136 -0.78 -0.69 -1.94
C LEU A 136 -0.21 0.40 -2.82
N TRP A 137 -1.02 0.96 -3.73
CA TRP A 137 -0.64 2.14 -4.50
C TRP A 137 -1.60 3.31 -4.27
N VAL A 138 -1.03 4.51 -4.25
CA VAL A 138 -1.73 5.78 -4.10
C VAL A 138 -1.55 6.57 -5.39
N ALA A 139 -2.63 6.90 -6.08
CA ALA A 139 -2.57 7.76 -7.25
C ALA A 139 -2.18 9.19 -6.85
N LEU A 140 -1.19 9.78 -7.52
CA LEU A 140 -0.84 11.18 -7.31
C LEU A 140 -1.89 12.09 -7.99
N PRO A 141 -2.31 13.20 -7.34
CA PRO A 141 -3.17 14.18 -7.98
C PRO A 141 -2.43 14.85 -9.16
N GLY A 142 -3.19 15.40 -10.12
CA GLY A 142 -2.63 15.97 -11.35
C GLY A 142 -1.49 16.98 -11.10
N ALA A 143 -1.63 17.85 -10.10
CA ALA A 143 -0.63 18.85 -9.74
C ALA A 143 0.70 18.26 -9.22
N SER A 144 0.72 17.00 -8.79
CA SER A 144 1.90 16.32 -8.23
C SER A 144 2.34 15.11 -9.04
N ARG A 145 1.63 14.77 -10.12
CA ARG A 145 1.91 13.58 -10.96
C ARG A 145 3.34 13.54 -11.47
N GLU A 146 3.91 14.69 -11.79
CA GLU A 146 5.27 14.85 -12.36
C GLU A 146 6.33 15.26 -11.32
N THR A 147 6.04 15.11 -10.02
CA THR A 147 7.02 15.40 -8.95
C THR A 147 8.29 14.55 -9.12
N SER A 148 9.40 14.97 -8.50
CA SER A 148 10.59 14.13 -8.44
C SER A 148 10.33 12.80 -7.73
N PRO A 149 10.90 11.68 -8.24
CA PRO A 149 10.85 10.41 -7.55
C PRO A 149 11.57 10.52 -6.21
N ALA A 150 11.13 9.74 -5.23
CA ALA A 150 11.70 9.71 -3.89
C ALA A 150 11.40 8.37 -3.22
N PHE A 151 12.22 7.98 -2.26
CA PHE A 151 11.97 6.84 -1.38
C PHE A 151 12.14 7.27 0.07
N ALA A 152 11.21 6.87 0.92
CA ALA A 152 11.25 7.10 2.36
C ALA A 152 10.91 5.80 3.10
N GLN A 153 11.64 5.54 4.18
CA GLN A 153 11.37 4.44 5.08
C GLN A 153 11.03 4.98 6.46
N HIS A 154 9.91 4.53 7.03
CA HIS A 154 9.42 4.97 8.32
C HIS A 154 9.39 3.79 9.30
N ARG A 155 10.11 3.93 10.41
CA ARG A 155 10.24 2.89 11.47
C ARG A 155 9.52 3.24 12.77
N ALA A 156 9.11 4.50 12.92
CA ALA A 156 8.39 5.02 14.07
C ALA A 156 7.07 5.60 13.58
N LEU A 157 6.08 4.74 13.40
CA LEU A 157 4.74 5.13 12.96
C LEU A 157 3.87 5.50 14.17
N PRO A 158 3.02 6.54 14.07
CA PRO A 158 2.10 6.89 15.15
C PRO A 158 1.13 5.76 15.46
N ILE A 159 0.88 5.55 16.75
CA ILE A 159 -0.20 4.68 17.23
C ILE A 159 -1.35 5.57 17.70
N VAL A 160 -2.52 5.41 17.10
CA VAL A 160 -3.76 6.03 17.53
C VAL A 160 -4.46 5.05 18.48
N PRO A 161 -4.63 5.39 19.76
CA PRO A 161 -5.37 4.56 20.69
C PRO A 161 -6.85 4.57 20.31
N LEU A 162 -7.49 3.39 20.34
CA LEU A 162 -8.92 3.22 20.12
C LEU A 162 -9.52 2.57 21.36
N GLU A 163 -10.78 2.85 21.66
CA GLU A 163 -11.48 2.06 22.68
C GLU A 163 -11.55 0.60 22.21
N GLY A 164 -10.96 -0.32 22.97
CA GLY A 164 -10.89 -1.74 22.63
C GLY A 164 -9.81 -2.12 21.62
N GLY A 165 -8.82 -1.26 21.35
CA GLY A 165 -7.72 -1.61 20.45
C GLY A 165 -6.78 -0.45 20.10
N ARG A 166 -6.17 -0.53 18.93
CA ARG A 166 -5.24 0.49 18.42
C ARG A 166 -5.19 0.50 16.90
N ALA A 167 -4.78 1.63 16.33
CA ALA A 167 -4.45 1.76 14.92
C ALA A 167 -3.01 2.25 14.75
N THR A 168 -2.20 1.53 13.96
CA THR A 168 -0.90 2.02 13.49
C THR A 168 -1.13 2.83 12.22
N LEU A 169 -0.86 4.14 12.27
CA LEU A 169 -1.13 5.04 11.16
C LEU A 169 0.01 4.99 10.13
N LEU A 170 -0.29 4.45 8.95
CA LEU A 170 0.68 4.25 7.87
C LEU A 170 0.82 5.50 6.99
N LEU A 171 -0.30 6.07 6.56
CA LEU A 171 -0.31 7.22 5.65
C LEU A 171 -1.56 8.09 5.86
N GLY A 172 -1.42 9.41 5.71
CA GLY A 172 -2.53 10.35 5.83
C GLY A 172 -2.82 10.79 7.28
N ASP A 173 -4.10 10.95 7.61
CA ASP A 173 -4.57 11.45 8.90
C ASP A 173 -5.64 10.52 9.49
N LEU A 174 -5.67 10.37 10.81
CA LEU A 174 -6.71 9.65 11.55
C LEU A 174 -6.92 10.32 12.91
N GLY A 175 -8.12 10.87 13.14
CA GLY A 175 -8.45 11.52 14.41
C GLY A 175 -7.53 12.70 14.76
N GLY A 176 -7.05 13.45 13.76
CA GLY A 176 -6.13 14.59 13.94
C GLY A 176 -4.66 14.19 14.15
N VAL A 177 -4.35 12.89 14.13
CA VAL A 177 -2.98 12.38 14.13
C VAL A 177 -2.53 12.18 12.69
N ARG A 178 -1.33 12.65 12.35
CA ARG A 178 -0.78 12.60 11.00
C ARG A 178 0.39 11.64 10.88
N ALA A 179 0.40 10.84 9.81
CA ALA A 179 1.52 9.97 9.46
C ALA A 179 2.76 10.79 9.05
N PRO A 180 3.99 10.30 9.30
CA PRO A 180 5.21 10.97 8.87
C PRO A 180 5.44 10.89 7.35
N GLY A 181 4.82 9.91 6.68
CA GLY A 181 4.90 9.74 5.23
C GLY A 181 4.15 10.84 4.50
N ARG A 182 4.76 11.37 3.43
CA ARG A 182 4.13 12.41 2.61
C ARG A 182 2.96 11.82 1.82
N ALA A 183 1.74 12.23 2.14
CA ALA A 183 0.55 12.05 1.33
C ALA A 183 0.31 13.27 0.44
N PHE A 184 -0.21 13.07 -0.77
CA PHE A 184 -0.49 14.15 -1.74
C PHE A 184 -1.98 14.47 -1.88
N SER A 185 -2.85 13.65 -1.29
CA SER A 185 -4.30 13.82 -1.26
C SER A 185 -4.79 13.57 0.17
N PRO A 186 -5.93 14.15 0.59
CA PRO A 186 -6.60 13.75 1.82
C PRO A 186 -6.89 12.25 1.79
N MET A 187 -6.45 11.53 2.82
CA MET A 187 -6.58 10.08 2.89
C MET A 187 -6.28 9.56 4.31
N VAL A 188 -6.59 8.29 4.51
CA VAL A 188 -6.17 7.50 5.66
C VAL A 188 -5.72 6.12 5.20
N GLY A 189 -4.67 5.60 5.81
CA GLY A 189 -4.24 4.21 5.75
C GLY A 189 -3.72 3.78 7.12
N ALA A 190 -4.37 2.80 7.73
CA ALA A 190 -4.04 2.35 9.08
C ALA A 190 -4.13 0.82 9.19
N ASP A 191 -3.21 0.25 9.96
CA ASP A 191 -3.29 -1.14 10.42
C ASP A 191 -4.00 -1.16 11.79
N VAL A 192 -5.19 -1.76 11.84
CA VAL A 192 -6.08 -1.73 13.00
C VAL A 192 -6.08 -3.10 13.69
N SER A 193 -5.76 -3.10 14.99
CA SER A 193 -5.81 -4.27 15.86
C SER A 193 -6.86 -4.05 16.95
N GLY A 194 -7.80 -4.99 17.06
CA GLY A 194 -8.86 -4.97 18.08
C GLY A 194 -8.72 -6.09 19.08
N GLU A 195 -9.20 -5.85 20.30
CA GLU A 195 -9.43 -6.88 21.30
C GLU A 195 -10.69 -7.71 20.95
N PRO A 196 -10.70 -9.02 21.27
CA PRO A 196 -11.90 -9.85 21.11
C PRO A 196 -13.11 -9.24 21.83
N ASP A 197 -14.28 -9.37 21.20
CA ASP A 197 -15.58 -8.94 21.75
C ASP A 197 -15.69 -7.45 22.16
N ARG A 198 -14.77 -6.61 21.68
CA ARG A 198 -14.80 -5.16 21.87
C ARG A 198 -15.28 -4.45 20.61
N ARG A 199 -16.04 -3.37 20.81
CA ARG A 199 -16.42 -2.46 19.74
C ARG A 199 -15.29 -1.46 19.52
N LEU A 200 -14.79 -1.40 18.28
CA LEU A 200 -13.92 -0.31 17.82
C LEU A 200 -14.74 0.79 17.17
N VAL A 201 -14.40 2.05 17.48
CA VAL A 201 -14.93 3.22 16.78
C VAL A 201 -13.76 3.97 16.16
N LEU A 202 -13.75 4.08 14.83
CA LEU A 202 -12.73 4.81 14.09
C LEU A 202 -13.14 6.28 13.94
N PRO A 203 -12.29 7.25 14.30
CA PRO A 203 -12.56 8.67 14.12
C PRO A 203 -12.32 9.08 12.66
N LEU A 204 -13.24 8.67 11.79
CA LEU A 204 -13.24 9.05 10.36
C LEU A 204 -14.06 10.33 10.18
N ASP A 205 -13.60 11.19 9.27
CA ASP A 205 -14.34 12.37 8.79
C ASP A 205 -15.44 11.98 7.78
#